data_AF-A0A165EHE3-F1
#
_entry.id   AF-A0A165EHE3-F1
#
_cell.length_a   1.000
_cell.length_b   1.000
_cell.length_c   1.000
_cell.angle_alpha   90.00
_cell.angle_beta   90.00
_cell.angle_gamma   90.00
#
_symmetry.space_group_name_H-M   'P 1'
#
loop_
_entity.id
_entity.type
_entity.pdbx_description
1 polymer ?
#
loop_
_entity_poly.entity_id
_entity_poly.type
_entity_poly.pdbx_seq_one_letter_code
_entity_poly.pdbx_strand_id
1 'polypeptide(L)'
;MPHTTHVLSSLLSHLEAFAPSHSPPLPNIVGIELLNEPQPQSHKQALEKWYLDTFRALRSIDSSIPLYIGDAWMTDEYADFISNSGAQFIVLDHHLYRCFTPQDSSTSATEHARALSDPNQSAPQMFARVSQKLEGAGCGLVVGEWSGALNPGSVQGIQNEDAARRDYIAAQLQLYDRHCAGWFFWTYKKQWSGDKGWSFRDAVEAGVFPALVGLRRRKPVEDTAAIAPRRDLARDKALGEHTAYWQQYPGHYEHERFGEGFIQGWEDAWVFLGAEPLASAPVSELGFKGPWAKRRAQEHARRQGEGNIWEYEQGFMQGVTAARADFDAMYC
;
A
#
# COMPACT_ATOMS: atom_id res chain seq x y z
N MET A 1 -4.88 -5.03 29.43
CA MET A 1 -5.65 -4.79 28.19
C MET A 1 -6.53 -5.97 27.69
N PRO A 2 -6.97 -6.98 28.48
CA PRO A 2 -7.90 -8.01 27.96
C PRO A 2 -9.23 -7.46 27.43
N HIS A 3 -9.71 -6.36 28.01
CA HIS A 3 -10.99 -5.76 27.63
C HIS A 3 -11.00 -5.25 26.18
N THR A 4 -9.94 -4.55 25.74
CA THR A 4 -9.87 -4.01 24.37
C THR A 4 -9.75 -5.12 23.33
N THR A 5 -8.97 -6.17 23.61
CA THR A 5 -8.91 -7.37 22.77
C THR A 5 -10.29 -8.04 22.67
N HIS A 6 -11.03 -8.14 23.78
CA HIS A 6 -12.39 -8.68 23.76
C HIS A 6 -13.36 -7.85 22.91
N VAL A 7 -13.27 -6.52 22.96
CA VAL A 7 -14.08 -5.63 22.10
C VAL A 7 -13.77 -5.86 20.63
N LEU A 8 -12.49 -5.93 20.25
CA LEU A 8 -12.07 -6.19 18.87
C LEU A 8 -12.47 -7.59 18.38
N SER A 9 -12.33 -8.62 19.24
CA SER A 9 -12.79 -9.98 18.94
C SER A 9 -14.30 -10.01 18.73
N SER A 10 -15.08 -9.35 19.59
CA SER A 10 -16.52 -9.25 19.43
C SER A 10 -16.88 -8.55 18.12
N LEU A 11 -16.24 -7.42 17.80
CA LEU A 11 -16.44 -6.72 16.53
C LEU A 11 -16.20 -7.64 15.34
N LEU A 12 -15.03 -8.28 15.27
CA LEU A 12 -14.67 -9.16 14.16
C LEU A 12 -15.64 -10.34 14.01
N SER A 13 -16.00 -11.03 15.10
CA SER A 13 -16.98 -12.12 15.05
C SER A 13 -18.35 -11.66 14.52
N HIS A 14 -18.79 -10.45 14.88
CA HIS A 14 -20.04 -9.90 14.35
C HIS A 14 -19.92 -9.51 12.88
N LEU A 15 -18.77 -8.97 12.44
CA LEU A 15 -18.54 -8.64 11.03
C LEU A 15 -18.50 -9.90 10.16
N GLU A 16 -17.83 -10.97 10.61
CA GLU A 16 -17.80 -12.28 9.93
C GLU A 16 -19.17 -12.94 9.83
N ALA A 17 -20.09 -12.67 10.76
CA ALA A 17 -21.46 -13.13 10.65
C ALA A 17 -22.32 -12.20 9.77
N PHE A 18 -22.15 -10.88 9.94
CA PHE A 18 -22.99 -9.86 9.32
C PHE A 18 -22.74 -9.74 7.81
N ALA A 19 -21.48 -9.65 7.38
CA ALA A 19 -21.16 -9.46 5.97
C ALA A 19 -21.66 -10.62 5.07
N PRO A 20 -21.49 -11.90 5.43
CA PRO A 20 -22.06 -13.03 4.68
C PRO A 20 -23.58 -13.17 4.80
N SER A 21 -24.22 -12.57 5.82
CA SER A 21 -25.68 -12.67 6.00
C SER A 21 -26.50 -11.88 4.97
N HIS A 22 -25.86 -11.00 4.19
CA HIS A 22 -26.50 -10.24 3.11
C HIS A 22 -26.60 -11.04 1.81
N SER A 23 -27.53 -10.64 0.94
CA SER A 23 -27.65 -11.18 -0.41
C SER A 23 -27.61 -10.04 -1.44
N PRO A 24 -26.50 -9.85 -2.17
CA PRO A 24 -25.23 -10.59 -2.07
C PRO A 24 -24.48 -10.29 -0.76
N PRO A 25 -23.54 -11.18 -0.34
CA PRO A 25 -22.61 -10.88 0.75
C PRO A 25 -21.90 -9.54 0.55
N LEU A 26 -21.59 -8.83 1.63
CA LEU A 26 -20.86 -7.56 1.58
C LEU A 26 -19.35 -7.81 1.49
N PRO A 27 -18.69 -7.60 0.34
CA PRO A 27 -17.25 -7.88 0.20
C PRO A 27 -16.36 -6.70 0.62
N ASN A 28 -16.94 -5.64 1.19
CA ASN A 28 -16.29 -4.33 1.30
C ASN A 28 -15.59 -4.09 2.65
N ILE A 29 -15.49 -5.11 3.51
CA ILE A 29 -14.71 -5.01 4.76
C ILE A 29 -13.26 -5.34 4.43
N VAL A 30 -12.42 -4.32 4.41
CA VAL A 30 -11.02 -4.41 3.95
C VAL A 30 -10.01 -4.46 5.09
N GLY A 31 -10.45 -4.44 6.35
CA GLY A 31 -9.58 -4.62 7.50
C GLY A 31 -10.17 -4.07 8.80
N ILE A 32 -9.44 -4.27 9.89
CA ILE A 32 -9.72 -3.70 11.21
C ILE A 32 -8.46 -3.03 11.73
N GLU A 33 -8.55 -1.74 12.05
CA GLU A 33 -7.51 -1.05 12.81
C GLU A 33 -7.69 -1.29 14.30
N LEU A 34 -6.62 -1.74 14.95
CA LEU A 34 -6.68 -2.14 16.35
C LEU A 34 -6.75 -0.94 17.29
N LEU A 35 -5.98 0.10 16.99
CA LEU A 35 -5.88 1.31 17.80
C LEU A 35 -5.31 2.46 16.97
N ASN A 36 -6.08 3.53 16.83
CA ASN A 36 -5.67 4.75 16.15
C ASN A 36 -4.69 5.59 16.99
N GLU A 37 -3.65 6.14 16.35
CA GLU A 37 -2.64 7.07 16.90
C GLU A 37 -2.20 6.79 18.35
N PRO A 38 -1.75 5.56 18.69
CA PRO A 38 -1.32 5.27 20.05
C PRO A 38 -0.10 6.13 20.43
N GLN A 39 -0.09 6.63 21.67
CA GLN A 39 1.03 7.38 22.23
C GLN A 39 1.61 6.61 23.43
N PRO A 40 2.35 5.50 23.20
CA PRO A 40 2.76 4.60 24.26
C PRO A 40 3.76 5.21 25.24
N GLN A 41 4.52 6.24 24.84
CA GLN A 41 5.59 6.82 25.65
C GLN A 41 6.52 5.73 26.22
N SER A 42 6.64 5.61 27.55
CA SER A 42 7.44 4.57 28.22
C SER A 42 6.82 3.17 28.20
N HIS A 43 5.59 3.01 27.70
CA HIS A 43 4.85 1.75 27.67
C HIS A 43 4.91 1.02 26.31
N LYS A 44 5.91 1.32 25.48
CA LYS A 44 6.09 0.72 24.15
C LYS A 44 6.03 -0.81 24.18
N GLN A 45 6.77 -1.46 25.07
CA GLN A 45 6.79 -2.93 25.14
C GLN A 45 5.42 -3.51 25.54
N ALA A 46 4.63 -2.76 26.33
CA ALA A 46 3.28 -3.17 26.70
C ALA A 46 2.32 -3.08 25.50
N LEU A 47 2.49 -2.06 24.63
CA LEU A 47 1.73 -1.92 23.40
C LEU A 47 2.09 -3.02 22.38
N GLU A 48 3.38 -3.25 22.14
CA GLU A 48 3.85 -4.35 21.27
C GLU A 48 3.33 -5.72 21.75
N LYS A 49 3.41 -5.99 23.06
CA LYS A 49 2.85 -7.20 23.64
C LYS A 49 1.35 -7.30 23.39
N TRP A 50 0.61 -6.21 23.55
CA TRP A 50 -0.83 -6.19 23.30
C TRP A 50 -1.18 -6.40 21.83
N TYR A 51 -0.40 -5.85 20.90
CA TYR A 51 -0.54 -6.14 19.47
C TYR A 51 -0.36 -7.63 19.19
N LEU A 52 0.70 -8.26 19.69
CA LEU A 52 0.93 -9.70 19.48
C LEU A 52 -0.19 -10.56 20.07
N ASP A 53 -0.66 -10.24 21.27
CA ASP A 53 -1.75 -10.96 21.92
C ASP A 53 -3.08 -10.77 21.15
N THR A 54 -3.34 -9.57 20.65
CA THR A 54 -4.54 -9.25 19.86
C THR A 54 -4.50 -9.86 18.47
N PHE A 55 -3.35 -9.86 17.79
CA PHE A 55 -3.17 -10.58 16.52
C PHE A 55 -3.54 -12.06 16.68
N ARG A 56 -3.02 -12.73 17.72
CA ARG A 56 -3.34 -14.14 17.99
C ARG A 56 -4.83 -14.36 18.23
N ALA A 57 -5.47 -13.49 19.00
CA ALA A 57 -6.91 -13.58 19.27
C ALA A 57 -7.76 -13.38 18.00
N LEU A 58 -7.48 -12.35 17.20
CA LEU A 58 -8.25 -12.06 15.98
C LEU A 58 -8.00 -13.09 14.88
N ARG A 59 -6.77 -13.60 14.74
CA ARG A 59 -6.44 -14.66 13.77
C ARG A 59 -7.11 -16.00 14.08
N SER A 60 -7.53 -16.22 15.33
CA SER A 60 -8.35 -17.40 15.69
C SER A 60 -9.82 -17.28 15.26
N ILE A 61 -10.26 -16.06 14.93
CA ILE A 61 -11.60 -15.76 14.41
C ILE A 61 -11.49 -15.73 12.87
N ASP A 62 -10.70 -14.79 12.34
CA ASP A 62 -10.45 -14.64 10.89
C ASP A 62 -8.94 -14.66 10.60
N SER A 63 -8.49 -15.71 9.92
CA SER A 63 -7.08 -15.87 9.52
C SER A 63 -6.65 -14.96 8.36
N SER A 64 -7.60 -14.33 7.66
CA SER A 64 -7.41 -13.70 6.35
C SER A 64 -7.59 -12.17 6.35
N ILE A 65 -8.40 -11.61 7.27
CA ILE A 65 -8.67 -10.17 7.31
C ILE A 65 -7.38 -9.36 7.58
N PRO A 66 -7.12 -8.26 6.86
CA PRO A 66 -6.00 -7.39 7.18
C PRO A 66 -6.18 -6.74 8.56
N LEU A 67 -5.12 -6.73 9.37
CA LEU A 67 -5.12 -6.06 10.68
C LEU A 67 -4.22 -4.84 10.60
N TYR A 68 -4.75 -3.66 10.91
CA TYR A 68 -4.05 -2.39 10.85
C TYR A 68 -3.56 -1.98 12.24
N ILE A 69 -2.35 -1.43 12.31
CA ILE A 69 -1.82 -0.80 13.52
C ILE A 69 -1.25 0.58 13.19
N GLY A 70 -1.56 1.57 14.02
CA GLY A 70 -0.90 2.87 13.95
C GLY A 70 0.57 2.78 14.35
N ASP A 71 1.43 3.50 13.65
CA ASP A 71 2.89 3.47 13.81
C ASP A 71 3.44 4.22 15.04
N ALA A 72 2.56 4.81 15.85
CA ALA A 72 2.91 5.62 17.02
C ALA A 72 3.97 6.70 16.74
N TRP A 73 3.98 7.27 15.52
CA TRP A 73 4.96 8.24 15.03
C TRP A 73 6.39 7.71 14.93
N MET A 74 6.57 6.38 14.88
CA MET A 74 7.86 5.67 14.84
C MET A 74 7.84 4.62 13.71
N THR A 75 7.62 5.06 12.47
CA THR A 75 7.36 4.19 11.31
C THR A 75 8.39 3.08 11.09
N ASP A 76 9.69 3.41 11.11
CA ASP A 76 10.76 2.41 10.94
C ASP A 76 10.73 1.33 12.03
N GLU A 77 10.46 1.76 13.26
CA GLU A 77 10.46 0.90 14.44
C GLU A 77 9.29 -0.08 14.43
N TYR A 78 8.09 0.39 14.04
CA TYR A 78 6.94 -0.50 13.92
C TYR A 78 7.01 -1.39 12.68
N ALA A 79 7.69 -0.94 11.61
CA ALA A 79 8.03 -1.82 10.50
C ALA A 79 8.96 -2.95 10.96
N ASP A 80 9.97 -2.65 11.79
CA ASP A 80 10.82 -3.67 12.40
C ASP A 80 10.05 -4.61 13.34
N PHE A 81 9.17 -4.08 14.18
CA PHE A 81 8.32 -4.88 15.05
C PHE A 81 7.44 -5.85 14.23
N ILE A 82 6.75 -5.36 13.19
CA ILE A 82 5.89 -6.18 12.32
C ILE A 82 6.72 -7.27 11.66
N SER A 83 7.83 -6.93 11.01
CA SER A 83 8.65 -7.91 10.27
C SER A 83 9.26 -8.98 11.16
N ASN A 84 9.54 -8.67 12.43
CA ASN A 84 10.05 -9.63 13.40
C ASN A 84 8.96 -10.43 14.14
N SER A 85 7.68 -10.05 14.01
CA SER A 85 6.58 -10.68 14.74
C SER A 85 6.17 -12.06 14.19
N GLY A 86 6.47 -12.33 12.91
CA GLY A 86 5.95 -13.50 12.18
C GLY A 86 4.45 -13.43 11.88
N ALA A 87 3.77 -12.34 12.23
CA ALA A 87 2.36 -12.14 11.92
C ALA A 87 2.18 -11.85 10.42
N GLN A 88 1.18 -12.47 9.83
CA GLN A 88 0.87 -12.31 8.41
C GLN A 88 -0.23 -11.27 8.19
N PHE A 89 -0.12 -10.55 7.08
CA PHE A 89 -1.11 -9.57 6.62
C PHE A 89 -1.41 -8.48 7.66
N ILE A 90 -0.36 -7.99 8.31
CA ILE A 90 -0.44 -6.77 9.11
C ILE A 90 -0.22 -5.58 8.19
N VAL A 91 -0.99 -4.53 8.41
CA VAL A 91 -0.86 -3.26 7.69
C VAL A 91 -0.38 -2.21 8.68
N LEU A 92 0.77 -1.60 8.38
CA LEU A 92 1.23 -0.44 9.12
C LEU A 92 0.47 0.78 8.60
N ASP A 93 -0.23 1.46 9.50
CA ASP A 93 -0.91 2.71 9.24
C ASP A 93 0.00 3.89 9.61
N HIS A 94 0.34 4.69 8.60
CA HIS A 94 1.17 5.88 8.74
C HIS A 94 0.36 7.15 8.52
N HIS A 95 0.45 8.11 9.44
CA HIS A 95 -0.20 9.40 9.31
C HIS A 95 0.82 10.47 8.89
N LEU A 96 0.53 11.17 7.78
CA LEU A 96 1.43 12.20 7.24
C LEU A 96 0.79 13.58 7.23
N TYR A 97 1.32 14.46 8.09
CA TYR A 97 0.94 15.87 8.15
C TYR A 97 2.15 16.80 8.07
N ARG A 98 1.93 18.01 7.54
CA ARG A 98 2.93 19.10 7.42
C ARG A 98 2.35 20.43 7.89
N CYS A 99 1.72 20.43 9.05
CA CYS A 99 1.09 21.64 9.60
C CYS A 99 1.10 21.79 11.13
N PHE A 100 1.64 20.82 11.86
CA PHE A 100 1.49 20.73 13.33
C PHE A 100 2.76 21.06 14.12
N THR A 101 3.92 21.15 13.46
CA THR A 101 5.20 21.40 14.13
C THR A 101 5.73 22.81 13.85
N PRO A 102 6.63 23.34 14.70
CA PRO A 102 7.35 24.57 14.39
C PRO A 102 8.12 24.50 13.07
N GLN A 103 8.67 23.32 12.74
CA GLN A 103 9.35 23.08 11.46
C GLN A 103 8.40 23.23 10.28
N ASP A 104 7.14 22.76 10.40
CA ASP A 104 6.15 22.94 9.34
C ASP A 104 5.86 24.43 9.11
N SER A 105 5.73 25.21 10.19
CA SER A 105 5.46 26.65 10.08
C SER A 105 6.57 27.46 9.42
N SER A 106 7.82 26.98 9.46
CA SER A 106 8.98 27.63 8.85
C SER A 106 9.34 27.05 7.47
N THR A 107 8.67 25.98 7.03
CA THR A 107 8.94 25.31 5.75
C THR A 107 7.92 25.78 4.71
N SER A 108 8.40 26.27 3.57
CA SER A 108 7.51 26.71 2.48
C SER A 108 6.76 25.54 1.84
N ALA A 109 5.59 25.81 1.25
CA ALA A 109 4.81 24.82 0.50
C ALA A 109 5.63 24.11 -0.60
N THR A 110 6.45 24.88 -1.33
CA THR A 110 7.35 24.34 -2.37
C THR A 110 8.39 23.39 -1.78
N GLU A 111 8.94 23.72 -0.62
CA GLU A 111 9.92 22.87 0.06
C GLU A 111 9.29 21.59 0.61
N HIS A 112 8.06 21.67 1.13
CA HIS A 112 7.30 20.48 1.51
C HIS A 112 7.06 19.55 0.31
N ALA A 113 6.66 20.08 -0.84
CA ALA A 113 6.48 19.28 -2.05
C ALA A 113 7.81 18.65 -2.50
N ARG A 114 8.91 19.43 -2.51
CA ARG A 114 10.26 18.96 -2.86
C ARG A 114 10.70 17.81 -1.94
N ALA A 115 10.53 17.98 -0.63
CA ALA A 115 10.91 16.99 0.38
C ALA A 115 10.18 15.63 0.23
N LEU A 116 9.03 15.61 -0.43
CA LEU A 116 8.27 14.39 -0.72
C LEU A 116 8.57 13.81 -2.11
N SER A 117 9.07 14.62 -3.04
CA SER A 117 9.34 14.19 -4.43
C SER A 117 10.80 13.77 -4.70
N ASP A 118 11.76 14.34 -3.97
CA ASP A 118 13.19 14.09 -4.19
C ASP A 118 13.61 12.77 -3.52
N PRO A 119 14.04 11.75 -4.28
CA PRO A 119 14.38 10.43 -3.73
C PRO A 119 15.55 10.46 -2.73
N ASN A 120 16.31 11.55 -2.65
CA ASN A 120 17.40 11.72 -1.70
C ASN A 120 16.94 12.30 -0.35
N GLN A 121 15.66 12.65 -0.21
CA GLN A 121 15.09 13.18 1.02
C GLN A 121 14.61 12.07 1.96
N SER A 122 14.48 12.42 3.24
CA SER A 122 14.18 11.46 4.31
C SER A 122 12.85 10.73 4.13
N ALA A 123 11.80 11.43 3.68
CA ALA A 123 10.48 10.82 3.51
C ALA A 123 10.48 9.75 2.40
N PRO A 124 10.89 10.04 1.14
CA PRO A 124 11.01 9.00 0.12
C PRO A 124 11.88 7.82 0.51
N GLN A 125 13.01 8.05 1.18
CA GLN A 125 13.90 6.98 1.67
C GLN A 125 13.25 6.12 2.75
N MET A 126 12.49 6.73 3.67
CA MET A 126 11.74 6.00 4.70
C MET A 126 10.65 5.16 4.05
N PHE A 127 9.81 5.74 3.19
CA PHE A 127 8.74 5.02 2.51
C PHE A 127 9.27 3.83 1.71
N ALA A 128 10.34 4.01 0.93
CA ALA A 128 10.97 2.93 0.17
C ALA A 128 11.47 1.79 1.05
N ARG A 129 12.18 2.11 2.14
CA ARG A 129 12.73 1.09 3.05
C ARG A 129 11.63 0.37 3.83
N VAL A 130 10.65 1.11 4.34
CA VAL A 130 9.52 0.56 5.13
C VAL A 130 8.64 -0.31 4.23
N SER A 131 8.29 0.16 3.04
CA SER A 131 7.46 -0.62 2.10
C SER A 131 8.15 -1.93 1.74
N GLN A 132 9.43 -1.89 1.36
CA GLN A 132 10.20 -3.08 1.01
C GLN A 132 10.28 -4.08 2.17
N LYS A 133 10.52 -3.57 3.40
CA LYS A 133 10.62 -4.39 4.62
C LYS A 133 9.29 -5.08 4.94
N LEU A 134 8.18 -4.36 4.87
CA LEU A 134 6.85 -4.89 5.14
C LEU A 134 6.40 -5.87 4.04
N GLU A 135 6.63 -5.54 2.77
CA GLU A 135 6.31 -6.43 1.65
C GLU A 135 7.04 -7.77 1.78
N GLY A 136 8.34 -7.75 2.09
CA GLY A 136 9.14 -8.95 2.33
C GLY A 136 8.67 -9.80 3.51
N ALA A 137 7.97 -9.19 4.48
CA ALA A 137 7.35 -9.89 5.61
C ALA A 137 5.90 -10.34 5.34
N GLY A 138 5.36 -10.14 4.13
CA GLY A 138 3.96 -10.45 3.84
C GLY A 138 2.99 -9.48 4.51
N CYS A 139 3.41 -8.23 4.67
CA CYS A 139 2.69 -7.13 5.30
C CYS A 139 2.62 -5.92 4.33
N GLY A 140 1.91 -4.86 4.71
CA GLY A 140 1.73 -3.69 3.84
C GLY A 140 1.87 -2.36 4.58
N LEU A 141 2.14 -1.30 3.82
CA LEU A 141 2.09 0.10 4.28
C LEU A 141 0.88 0.79 3.67
N VAL A 142 0.12 1.51 4.48
CA VAL A 142 -0.97 2.40 4.04
C VAL A 142 -0.78 3.75 4.72
N VAL A 143 -1.11 4.83 3.99
CA VAL A 143 -1.24 6.15 4.60
C VAL A 143 -2.70 6.36 5.00
N GLY A 144 -3.10 6.00 6.22
CA GLY A 144 -4.48 6.05 6.69
C GLY A 144 -4.98 7.47 6.96
N GLU A 145 -4.06 8.41 7.19
CA GLU A 145 -4.42 9.82 7.26
C GLU A 145 -3.37 10.73 6.63
N TRP A 146 -3.84 11.63 5.78
CA TRP A 146 -3.06 12.74 5.21
C TRP A 146 -4.01 13.82 4.70
N SER A 147 -3.52 15.02 4.44
CA SER A 147 -4.36 16.11 3.94
C SER A 147 -3.61 17.07 3.01
N GLY A 148 -4.35 18.00 2.41
CA GLY A 148 -3.80 19.13 1.65
C GLY A 148 -3.49 20.34 2.54
N ALA A 149 -3.58 20.20 3.86
CA ALA A 149 -3.38 21.29 4.79
C ALA A 149 -1.89 21.65 4.91
N LEU A 150 -1.62 22.95 4.87
CA LEU A 150 -0.32 23.54 5.08
C LEU A 150 -0.44 24.54 6.22
N ASN A 151 0.64 24.75 6.96
CA ASN A 151 0.67 25.80 7.98
C ASN A 151 0.52 27.18 7.30
N PRO A 152 -0.14 28.18 7.94
CA PRO A 152 -0.19 29.54 7.40
C PRO A 152 1.19 30.14 7.08
N GLY A 153 2.23 29.79 7.85
CA GLY A 153 3.61 30.20 7.58
C GLY A 153 4.15 29.60 6.27
N SER A 154 3.75 28.38 5.91
CA SER A 154 4.18 27.69 4.68
C SER A 154 3.66 28.35 3.40
N VAL A 155 2.55 29.09 3.49
CA VAL A 155 1.91 29.79 2.36
C VAL A 155 2.11 31.30 2.39
N GLN A 156 2.84 31.81 3.38
CA GLN A 156 3.10 33.25 3.51
C GLN A 156 3.83 33.79 2.28
N GLY A 157 3.25 34.82 1.65
CA GLY A 157 3.83 35.47 0.46
C GLY A 157 3.61 34.71 -0.86
N ILE A 158 2.94 33.56 -0.84
CA ILE A 158 2.56 32.84 -2.06
C ILE A 158 1.41 33.57 -2.76
N GLN A 159 1.59 33.92 -4.03
CA GLN A 159 0.55 34.60 -4.83
C GLN A 159 -0.61 33.68 -5.21
N ASN A 160 -0.32 32.39 -5.41
CA ASN A 160 -1.29 31.38 -5.80
C ASN A 160 -1.20 30.16 -4.89
N GLU A 161 -1.86 30.23 -3.73
CA GLU A 161 -1.88 29.14 -2.75
C GLU A 161 -2.47 27.84 -3.31
N ASP A 162 -3.43 27.94 -4.24
CA ASP A 162 -4.07 26.78 -4.84
C ASP A 162 -3.08 25.99 -5.73
N ALA A 163 -2.20 26.70 -6.47
CA ALA A 163 -1.13 26.06 -7.21
C ALA A 163 -0.13 25.36 -6.27
N ALA A 164 0.32 26.05 -5.22
CA ALA A 164 1.25 25.47 -4.26
C ALA A 164 0.67 24.23 -3.55
N ARG A 165 -0.62 24.27 -3.21
CA ARG A 165 -1.33 23.13 -2.61
C ARG A 165 -1.49 21.98 -3.59
N ARG A 166 -1.76 22.27 -4.86
CA ARG A 166 -1.81 21.25 -5.93
C ARG A 166 -0.48 20.52 -6.07
N ASP A 167 0.62 21.24 -6.06
CA ASP A 167 1.96 20.65 -6.15
C ASP A 167 2.28 19.78 -4.92
N TYR A 168 1.90 20.26 -3.72
CA TYR A 168 2.05 19.50 -2.48
C TYR A 168 1.21 18.21 -2.47
N ILE A 169 -0.06 18.27 -2.89
CA ILE A 169 -0.94 17.09 -3.03
C ILE A 169 -0.37 16.13 -4.09
N ALA A 170 0.09 16.64 -5.22
CA ALA A 170 0.67 15.81 -6.28
C ALA A 170 1.92 15.05 -5.80
N ALA A 171 2.79 15.71 -5.02
CA ALA A 171 3.97 15.06 -4.44
C ALA A 171 3.60 13.94 -3.45
N GLN A 172 2.59 14.17 -2.61
CA GLN A 172 2.04 13.14 -1.71
C GLN A 172 1.49 11.95 -2.48
N LEU A 173 0.63 12.19 -3.48
CA LEU A 173 0.03 11.13 -4.30
C LEU A 173 1.09 10.29 -5.02
N GLN A 174 2.12 10.93 -5.61
CA GLN A 174 3.21 10.22 -6.28
C GLN A 174 4.02 9.35 -5.31
N LEU A 175 4.26 9.85 -4.09
CA LEU A 175 4.97 9.10 -3.06
C LEU A 175 4.17 7.87 -2.62
N TYR A 176 2.86 8.04 -2.41
CA TYR A 176 2.00 6.95 -1.94
C TYR A 176 1.76 5.91 -3.02
N ASP A 177 1.51 6.31 -4.27
CA ASP A 177 1.32 5.38 -5.41
C ASP A 177 2.56 4.50 -5.63
N ARG A 178 3.75 5.02 -5.31
CA ARG A 178 5.01 4.28 -5.45
C ARG A 178 5.26 3.26 -4.35
N HIS A 179 4.86 3.56 -3.11
CA HIS A 179 5.34 2.81 -1.93
C HIS A 179 4.25 2.21 -1.05
N CYS A 180 2.99 2.59 -1.23
CA CYS A 180 1.90 2.19 -0.35
C CYS A 180 0.90 1.30 -1.09
N ALA A 181 0.20 0.46 -0.34
CA ALA A 181 -0.93 -0.31 -0.85
C ALA A 181 -2.20 0.55 -1.02
N GLY A 182 -2.20 1.78 -0.49
CA GLY A 182 -3.31 2.71 -0.58
C GLY A 182 -3.12 3.91 0.35
N TRP A 183 -4.08 4.82 0.32
CA TRP A 183 -4.11 6.02 1.14
C TRP A 183 -5.54 6.47 1.40
N PHE A 184 -5.76 7.19 2.51
CA PHE A 184 -7.07 7.72 2.90
C PHE A 184 -6.94 9.20 3.28
N PHE A 185 -7.64 10.07 2.54
CA PHE A 185 -7.58 11.52 2.78
C PHE A 185 -8.38 11.89 4.03
N TRP A 186 -7.74 12.58 4.97
CA TRP A 186 -8.35 13.15 6.15
C TRP A 186 -8.80 14.59 5.88
N THR A 187 -10.10 14.87 5.68
CA THR A 187 -11.28 13.99 5.72
C THR A 187 -12.17 14.20 4.49
N TYR A 188 -13.17 13.34 4.28
CA TYR A 188 -14.07 13.46 3.12
C TYR A 188 -14.74 14.84 3.04
N LYS A 189 -15.30 15.33 4.15
CA LYS A 189 -15.96 16.63 4.22
C LYS A 189 -15.88 17.26 5.61
N LYS A 190 -15.93 18.60 5.65
CA LYS A 190 -16.22 19.38 6.86
C LYS A 190 -17.64 19.93 6.86
N GLN A 191 -18.09 20.37 8.04
CA GLN A 191 -19.40 21.01 8.23
C GLN A 191 -19.57 22.25 7.33
N TRP A 192 -18.52 23.06 7.25
CA TRP A 192 -18.49 24.30 6.47
C TRP A 192 -17.64 24.13 5.22
N SER A 193 -18.11 24.70 4.11
CA SER A 193 -17.41 24.70 2.82
C SER A 193 -16.24 25.69 2.80
N GLY A 194 -15.26 25.43 1.94
CA GLY A 194 -14.14 26.30 1.63
C GLY A 194 -12.80 25.81 2.16
N ASP A 195 -12.77 24.69 2.89
CA ASP A 195 -11.52 24.15 3.44
C ASP A 195 -10.84 23.21 2.45
N LYS A 196 -9.99 23.78 1.61
CA LYS A 196 -9.21 23.05 0.60
C LYS A 196 -8.09 22.19 1.19
N GLY A 197 -7.80 22.32 2.48
CA GLY A 197 -6.74 21.58 3.16
C GLY A 197 -7.26 20.28 3.79
N TRP A 198 -8.43 20.34 4.43
CA TRP A 198 -8.98 19.25 5.24
C TRP A 198 -10.29 18.66 4.71
N SER A 199 -10.93 19.27 3.71
CA SER A 199 -12.13 18.72 3.04
C SER A 199 -11.75 18.20 1.66
N PHE A 200 -11.70 16.87 1.50
CA PHE A 200 -11.43 16.23 0.21
C PHE A 200 -12.38 16.75 -0.87
N ARG A 201 -13.67 16.82 -0.55
CA ARG A 201 -14.69 17.35 -1.47
C ARG A 201 -14.36 18.76 -1.94
N ASP A 202 -14.07 19.68 -1.01
CA ASP A 202 -13.81 21.08 -1.36
C ASP A 202 -12.46 21.22 -2.11
N ALA A 203 -11.48 20.36 -1.79
CA ALA A 203 -10.21 20.29 -2.47
C ALA A 203 -10.35 19.85 -3.95
N VAL A 204 -11.22 18.88 -4.21
CA VAL A 204 -11.57 18.44 -5.58
C VAL A 204 -12.37 19.52 -6.31
N GLU A 205 -13.39 20.11 -5.68
CA GLU A 205 -14.21 21.18 -6.27
C GLU A 205 -13.37 22.42 -6.64
N ALA A 206 -12.36 22.76 -5.82
CA ALA A 206 -11.44 23.85 -6.10
C ALA A 206 -10.32 23.51 -7.09
N GLY A 207 -10.22 22.25 -7.54
CA GLY A 207 -9.16 21.80 -8.45
C GLY A 207 -7.75 21.84 -7.84
N VAL A 208 -7.64 21.79 -6.51
CA VAL A 208 -6.35 21.59 -5.82
C VAL A 208 -6.03 20.10 -5.64
N PHE A 209 -7.06 19.26 -5.55
CA PHE A 209 -6.96 17.81 -5.61
C PHE A 209 -7.41 17.34 -7.01
N PRO A 210 -6.71 16.40 -7.67
CA PRO A 210 -7.10 15.90 -8.98
C PRO A 210 -8.45 15.16 -8.95
N ALA A 211 -9.34 15.42 -9.90
CA ALA A 211 -10.65 14.77 -9.97
C ALA A 211 -10.58 13.24 -10.17
N LEU A 212 -9.44 12.73 -10.63
CA LEU A 212 -9.17 11.31 -10.84
C LEU A 212 -7.72 11.01 -10.42
N VAL A 213 -7.51 9.92 -9.70
CA VAL A 213 -6.18 9.41 -9.33
C VAL A 213 -6.02 7.98 -9.85
N GLY A 214 -4.86 7.65 -10.41
CA GLY A 214 -4.54 6.33 -10.94
C GLY A 214 -4.56 6.26 -12.46
N LEU A 215 -4.33 5.06 -12.99
CA LEU A 215 -4.28 4.79 -14.42
C LEU A 215 -5.65 5.02 -15.08
N ARG A 216 -5.63 5.61 -16.27
CA ARG A 216 -6.83 5.88 -17.06
C ARG A 216 -6.81 5.06 -18.34
N ARG A 217 -7.70 4.07 -18.43
CA ARG A 217 -7.89 3.30 -19.66
C ARG A 217 -8.40 4.21 -20.79
N ARG A 218 -7.62 4.30 -21.88
CA ARG A 218 -7.93 5.03 -23.13
C ARG A 218 -8.33 4.10 -24.27
N LYS A 219 -7.91 2.83 -24.24
CA LYS A 219 -8.24 1.82 -25.26
C LYS A 219 -8.93 0.61 -24.63
N PRO A 220 -9.89 -0.02 -25.32
CA PRO A 220 -10.49 -1.27 -24.86
C PRO A 220 -9.48 -2.43 -24.93
N VAL A 221 -9.69 -3.46 -24.11
CA VAL A 221 -8.91 -4.69 -24.12
C VAL A 221 -9.56 -5.67 -25.10
N GLU A 222 -9.28 -5.51 -26.39
CA GLU A 222 -9.89 -6.33 -27.45
C GLU A 222 -8.99 -7.50 -27.91
N ASP A 223 -7.67 -7.29 -27.96
CA ASP A 223 -6.70 -8.31 -28.37
C ASP A 223 -6.13 -9.06 -27.16
N THR A 224 -6.94 -9.97 -26.60
CA THR A 224 -6.53 -10.83 -25.48
C THR A 224 -5.50 -11.88 -25.90
N ALA A 225 -5.44 -12.24 -27.18
CA ALA A 225 -4.49 -13.23 -27.71
C ALA A 225 -3.04 -12.74 -27.62
N ALA A 226 -2.80 -11.44 -27.75
CA ALA A 226 -1.47 -10.86 -27.64
C ALA A 226 -0.96 -10.69 -26.20
N ILE A 227 -1.80 -10.87 -25.16
CA ILE A 227 -1.41 -10.68 -23.76
C ILE A 227 -0.39 -11.74 -23.32
N ALA A 228 -0.67 -13.03 -23.58
CA ALA A 228 0.23 -14.12 -23.16
C ALA A 228 1.62 -14.05 -23.84
N PRO A 229 1.74 -13.79 -25.15
CA PRO A 229 3.05 -13.57 -25.78
C PRO A 229 3.85 -12.41 -25.15
N ARG A 230 3.19 -11.29 -24.80
CA ARG A 230 3.88 -10.15 -24.15
C ARG A 230 4.34 -10.50 -22.73
N ARG A 231 3.51 -11.21 -21.97
CA ARG A 231 3.90 -11.77 -20.66
C ARG A 231 5.13 -12.65 -20.79
N ASP A 232 5.10 -13.61 -21.69
CA ASP A 232 6.17 -14.60 -21.82
C ASP A 232 7.48 -13.95 -22.28
N LEU A 233 7.41 -12.95 -23.16
CA LEU A 233 8.56 -12.13 -23.53
C LEU A 233 9.13 -11.35 -22.33
N ALA A 234 8.27 -10.73 -21.53
CA ALA A 234 8.69 -9.99 -20.33
C ALA A 234 9.30 -10.93 -19.28
N ARG A 235 8.71 -12.13 -19.11
CA ARG A 235 9.22 -13.20 -18.24
C ARG A 235 10.61 -13.63 -18.68
N ASP A 236 10.80 -13.96 -19.97
CA ASP A 236 12.08 -14.48 -20.47
C ASP A 236 13.21 -13.47 -20.30
N LYS A 237 12.90 -12.19 -20.53
CA LYS A 237 13.84 -11.11 -20.25
C LYS A 237 14.20 -11.06 -18.76
N ALA A 238 13.20 -10.98 -17.87
CA ALA A 238 13.42 -10.87 -16.44
C ALA A 238 14.14 -12.09 -15.85
N LEU A 239 13.77 -13.30 -16.29
CA LEU A 239 14.41 -14.55 -15.89
C LEU A 239 15.87 -14.59 -16.37
N GLY A 240 16.14 -14.18 -17.61
CA GLY A 240 17.51 -14.08 -18.13
C GLY A 240 18.38 -13.12 -17.31
N GLU A 241 17.85 -11.95 -16.94
CA GLU A 241 18.53 -10.97 -16.08
C GLU A 241 18.78 -11.52 -14.66
N HIS A 242 17.77 -12.16 -14.05
CA HIS A 242 17.87 -12.82 -12.74
C HIS A 242 18.94 -13.91 -12.73
N THR A 243 18.88 -14.82 -13.70
CA THR A 243 19.86 -15.91 -13.84
C THR A 243 21.28 -15.38 -14.07
N ALA A 244 21.46 -14.40 -14.96
CA ALA A 244 22.77 -13.81 -15.24
C ALA A 244 23.38 -13.10 -14.02
N TYR A 245 22.55 -12.51 -13.16
CA TYR A 245 23.00 -11.91 -11.90
C TYR A 245 23.43 -12.99 -10.90
N TRP A 246 22.58 -13.98 -10.63
CA TRP A 246 22.85 -14.98 -9.59
C TRP A 246 23.94 -15.99 -9.95
N GLN A 247 24.17 -16.26 -11.23
CA GLN A 247 25.29 -17.10 -11.70
C GLN A 247 26.68 -16.54 -11.34
N GLN A 248 26.77 -15.25 -10.97
CA GLN A 248 28.02 -14.64 -10.52
C GLN A 248 28.40 -15.05 -9.09
N TYR A 249 27.46 -15.66 -8.35
CA TYR A 249 27.63 -16.04 -6.96
C TYR A 249 27.53 -17.56 -6.80
N PRO A 250 28.38 -18.19 -5.95
CA PRO A 250 28.24 -19.61 -5.65
C PRO A 250 26.96 -19.85 -4.84
N GLY A 251 26.15 -20.81 -5.29
CA GLY A 251 24.90 -21.16 -4.62
C GLY A 251 24.16 -22.28 -5.33
N HIS A 252 23.17 -22.85 -4.65
CA HIS A 252 22.18 -23.71 -5.27
C HIS A 252 20.93 -22.88 -5.56
N TYR A 253 20.59 -22.73 -6.83
CA TYR A 253 19.47 -21.92 -7.31
C TYR A 253 18.45 -22.79 -8.05
N GLU A 254 17.18 -22.40 -7.98
CA GLU A 254 16.04 -23.01 -8.67
C GLU A 254 15.36 -21.93 -9.53
N HIS A 255 16.08 -21.38 -10.52
CA HIS A 255 15.64 -20.24 -11.34
C HIS A 255 14.30 -20.43 -12.05
N GLU A 256 13.88 -21.67 -12.30
CA GLU A 256 12.54 -21.99 -12.80
C GLU A 256 11.43 -21.43 -11.90
N ARG A 257 11.62 -21.43 -10.58
CA ARG A 257 10.66 -20.86 -9.61
C ARG A 257 10.45 -19.36 -9.83
N PHE A 258 11.51 -18.63 -10.19
CA PHE A 258 11.40 -17.23 -10.56
C PHE A 258 10.45 -17.06 -11.76
N GLY A 259 10.65 -17.87 -12.81
CA GLY A 259 9.79 -17.84 -14.00
C GLY A 259 8.32 -18.14 -13.69
N GLU A 260 8.06 -19.14 -12.84
CA GLU A 260 6.70 -19.47 -12.40
C GLU A 260 6.07 -18.37 -11.54
N GLY A 261 6.83 -17.81 -10.61
CA GLY A 261 6.42 -16.68 -9.80
C GLY A 261 6.05 -15.49 -10.68
N PHE A 262 6.88 -15.18 -11.67
CA PHE A 262 6.63 -14.10 -12.63
C PHE A 262 5.32 -14.26 -13.38
N ILE A 263 5.05 -15.45 -13.91
CA ILE A 263 3.77 -15.73 -14.58
C ILE A 263 2.61 -15.52 -13.62
N GLN A 264 2.68 -16.08 -12.40
CA GLN A 264 1.59 -15.94 -11.42
C GLN A 264 1.35 -14.47 -11.04
N GLY A 265 2.42 -13.70 -10.80
CA GLY A 265 2.32 -12.28 -10.47
C GLY A 265 1.70 -11.45 -11.59
N TRP A 266 2.07 -11.76 -12.84
CA TRP A 266 1.47 -11.12 -13.99
C TRP A 266 -0.02 -11.43 -14.12
N GLU A 267 -0.39 -12.71 -14.01
CA GLU A 267 -1.78 -13.16 -14.12
C GLU A 267 -2.66 -12.58 -13.01
N ASP A 268 -2.17 -12.59 -11.77
CA ASP A 268 -2.90 -12.01 -10.62
C ASP A 268 -3.08 -10.50 -10.77
N ALA A 269 -2.06 -9.77 -11.25
CA ALA A 269 -2.21 -8.34 -11.55
C ALA A 269 -3.24 -8.08 -12.64
N TRP A 270 -3.31 -8.94 -13.66
CA TRP A 270 -4.28 -8.82 -14.76
C TRP A 270 -5.74 -9.03 -14.34
N VAL A 271 -6.00 -9.75 -13.26
CA VAL A 271 -7.36 -9.84 -12.69
C VAL A 271 -7.91 -8.47 -12.32
N PHE A 272 -7.04 -7.56 -11.85
CA PHE A 272 -7.41 -6.19 -11.48
C PHE A 272 -7.34 -5.25 -12.67
N LEU A 273 -6.24 -5.28 -13.41
CA LEU A 273 -6.00 -4.36 -14.54
C LEU A 273 -7.03 -4.57 -15.66
N GLY A 274 -7.37 -5.84 -15.94
CA GLY A 274 -8.32 -6.22 -16.98
C GLY A 274 -9.79 -6.11 -16.57
N ALA A 275 -10.08 -5.82 -15.29
CA ALA A 275 -11.45 -5.65 -14.85
C ALA A 275 -12.08 -4.42 -15.53
N GLU A 276 -13.32 -4.55 -15.99
CA GLU A 276 -14.04 -3.40 -16.56
C GLU A 276 -14.26 -2.35 -15.46
N PRO A 277 -13.73 -1.13 -15.63
CA PRO A 277 -13.92 -0.09 -14.63
C PRO A 277 -15.40 0.30 -14.55
N LEU A 278 -15.88 0.54 -13.35
CA LEU A 278 -17.17 1.24 -13.16
C LEU A 278 -17.07 2.60 -13.87
N ALA A 279 -18.13 3.03 -14.56
CA ALA A 279 -18.14 4.15 -15.49
C ALA A 279 -17.21 5.34 -15.09
N SER A 280 -16.16 5.58 -15.88
CA SER A 280 -15.15 6.64 -15.70
C SER A 280 -14.25 6.53 -14.46
N ALA A 281 -14.26 5.39 -13.76
CA ALA A 281 -13.34 5.10 -12.67
C ALA A 281 -11.91 4.83 -13.19
N PRO A 282 -10.88 5.04 -12.34
CA PRO A 282 -9.53 4.57 -12.63
C PRO A 282 -9.49 3.06 -12.81
N VAL A 283 -8.44 2.59 -13.47
CA VAL A 283 -8.13 1.15 -13.57
C VAL A 283 -7.83 0.60 -12.17
N SER A 284 -8.37 -0.58 -11.86
CA SER A 284 -8.06 -1.27 -10.61
C SER A 284 -6.68 -1.90 -10.66
N GLU A 285 -5.95 -1.84 -9.55
CA GLU A 285 -4.60 -2.37 -9.46
C GLU A 285 -4.47 -3.34 -8.28
N LEU A 286 -3.53 -4.28 -8.38
CA LEU A 286 -3.19 -5.20 -7.28
C LEU A 286 -2.48 -4.43 -6.15
N GLY A 287 -3.22 -4.16 -5.06
CA GLY A 287 -2.66 -3.71 -3.79
C GLY A 287 -2.07 -4.85 -2.96
N PHE A 288 -1.52 -4.54 -1.77
CA PHE A 288 -1.03 -5.53 -0.79
C PHE A 288 -0.16 -6.64 -1.40
N LYS A 289 0.81 -6.25 -2.23
CA LYS A 289 1.64 -7.15 -3.03
C LYS A 289 2.42 -8.16 -2.16
N GLY A 290 2.95 -7.73 -1.01
CA GLY A 290 3.63 -8.60 -0.05
C GLY A 290 2.77 -9.77 0.46
N PRO A 291 1.63 -9.51 1.13
CA PRO A 291 0.70 -10.56 1.55
C PRO A 291 0.30 -11.50 0.42
N TRP A 292 0.09 -10.95 -0.78
CA TRP A 292 -0.27 -11.74 -1.96
C TRP A 292 0.86 -12.65 -2.44
N ALA A 293 2.08 -12.12 -2.53
CA ALA A 293 3.29 -12.87 -2.89
C ALA A 293 3.53 -14.02 -1.90
N LYS A 294 3.44 -13.77 -0.59
CA LYS A 294 3.58 -14.82 0.43
C LYS A 294 2.52 -15.91 0.33
N ARG A 295 1.27 -15.54 0.05
CA ARG A 295 0.19 -16.53 -0.15
C ARG A 295 0.49 -17.43 -1.34
N ARG A 296 0.86 -16.85 -2.49
CA ARG A 296 1.19 -17.61 -3.71
C ARG A 296 2.45 -18.47 -3.54
N ALA A 297 3.46 -17.95 -2.86
CA ALA A 297 4.66 -18.70 -2.52
C ALA A 297 4.33 -19.93 -1.66
N GLN A 298 3.48 -19.79 -0.64
CA GLN A 298 3.03 -20.94 0.17
C GLN A 298 2.23 -21.96 -0.65
N GLU A 299 1.37 -21.51 -1.56
CA GLU A 299 0.62 -22.40 -2.46
C GLU A 299 1.56 -23.17 -3.41
N HIS A 300 2.56 -22.50 -3.97
CA HIS A 300 3.59 -23.12 -4.81
C HIS A 300 4.44 -24.11 -3.99
N ALA A 301 4.87 -23.72 -2.78
CA ALA A 301 5.69 -24.56 -1.91
C ALA A 301 4.98 -25.86 -1.49
N ARG A 302 3.66 -25.81 -1.24
CA ARG A 302 2.85 -27.02 -0.97
C ARG A 302 2.80 -27.99 -2.16
N ARG A 303 2.97 -27.50 -3.38
CA ARG A 303 2.91 -28.31 -4.61
C ARG A 303 4.28 -28.81 -5.06
N GLN A 304 5.33 -27.98 -4.89
CA GLN A 304 6.66 -28.19 -5.49
C GLN A 304 7.82 -28.14 -4.48
N GLY A 305 7.52 -28.14 -3.17
CA GLY A 305 8.52 -28.07 -2.11
C GLY A 305 8.99 -26.65 -1.79
N GLU A 306 9.68 -26.50 -0.66
CA GLU A 306 10.04 -25.22 -0.03
C GLU A 306 11.45 -24.68 -0.43
N GLY A 307 12.14 -25.38 -1.32
CA GLY A 307 13.46 -24.95 -1.82
C GLY A 307 13.41 -23.56 -2.44
N ASN A 308 14.41 -22.72 -2.14
CA ASN A 308 14.65 -21.40 -2.72
C ASN A 308 13.39 -20.55 -3.02
N ILE A 309 12.40 -20.58 -2.13
CA ILE A 309 11.09 -19.96 -2.39
C ILE A 309 11.17 -18.44 -2.60
N TRP A 310 12.24 -17.81 -2.13
CA TRP A 310 12.54 -16.41 -2.38
C TRP A 310 12.65 -16.09 -3.88
N GLU A 311 13.08 -17.03 -4.73
CA GLU A 311 13.14 -16.84 -6.18
C GLU A 311 11.73 -16.70 -6.76
N TYR A 312 10.78 -17.52 -6.29
CA TYR A 312 9.37 -17.40 -6.65
C TYR A 312 8.79 -16.04 -6.23
N GLU A 313 9.05 -15.62 -4.98
CA GLU A 313 8.56 -14.34 -4.47
C GLU A 313 9.11 -13.15 -5.27
N GLN A 314 10.41 -13.18 -5.63
CA GLN A 314 11.01 -12.15 -6.48
C GLN A 314 10.40 -12.15 -7.88
N GLY A 315 10.24 -13.34 -8.49
CA GLY A 315 9.55 -13.50 -9.77
C GLY A 315 8.16 -12.89 -9.72
N PHE A 316 7.36 -13.23 -8.71
CA PHE A 316 6.01 -12.71 -8.50
C PHE A 316 5.98 -11.18 -8.47
N MET A 317 6.84 -10.55 -7.67
CA MET A 317 6.87 -9.08 -7.57
C MET A 317 7.26 -8.41 -8.89
N GLN A 318 8.19 -9.01 -9.64
CA GLN A 318 8.55 -8.52 -10.98
C GLN A 318 7.43 -8.72 -12.00
N GLY A 319 6.71 -9.85 -11.93
CA GLY A 319 5.55 -10.14 -12.77
C GLY A 319 4.43 -9.11 -12.59
N VAL A 320 4.11 -8.76 -11.34
CA VAL A 320 3.12 -7.70 -11.01
C VAL A 320 3.54 -6.36 -11.62
N THR A 321 4.81 -5.99 -11.45
CA THR A 321 5.35 -4.72 -11.96
C THR A 321 5.33 -4.68 -13.49
N ALA A 322 5.72 -5.78 -14.14
CA ALA A 322 5.75 -5.88 -15.59
C ALA A 322 4.34 -5.86 -16.20
N ALA A 323 3.36 -6.51 -15.57
CA ALA A 323 1.96 -6.48 -16.00
C ALA A 323 1.38 -5.06 -15.96
N ARG A 324 1.64 -4.30 -14.89
CA ARG A 324 1.23 -2.90 -14.79
C ARG A 324 1.86 -2.05 -15.90
N ALA A 325 3.16 -2.22 -16.15
CA ALA A 325 3.88 -1.48 -17.18
C ALA A 325 3.39 -1.81 -18.60
N ASP A 326 3.11 -3.08 -18.90
CA ASP A 326 2.49 -3.49 -20.17
C ASP A 326 1.10 -2.87 -20.34
N PHE A 327 0.28 -2.94 -19.28
CA PHE A 327 -1.07 -2.42 -19.33
C PHE A 327 -1.09 -0.91 -19.59
N ASP A 328 -0.26 -0.15 -18.86
CA ASP A 328 -0.12 1.29 -19.04
C ASP A 328 0.31 1.63 -20.47
N ALA A 329 1.33 0.95 -21.00
CA ALA A 329 1.83 1.18 -22.35
C ALA A 329 0.81 0.87 -23.45
N MET A 330 -0.03 -0.16 -23.26
CA MET A 330 -0.95 -0.64 -24.29
C MET A 330 -2.30 0.08 -24.25
N TYR A 331 -2.85 0.29 -23.05
CA TYR A 331 -4.25 0.67 -22.86
C TYR A 331 -4.47 2.04 -22.21
N CYS A 332 -3.48 2.63 -21.56
CA CYS A 332 -3.59 3.94 -20.90
C CYS A 332 -3.05 5.09 -21.76
#